data_AF-A0A6I9PD59-F1
#
_entry.id   AF-A0A6I9PD59-F1
#
_cell.length_a   1.000
_cell.length_b   1.000
_cell.length_c   1.000
_cell.angle_alpha   90.00
_cell.angle_beta   90.00
_cell.angle_gamma   90.00
#
_symmetry.space_group_name_H-M   'P 1'
#
loop_
_entity.id
_entity.type
_entity.pdbx_description
1 polymer ?
#
loop_
_entity_poly.entity_id
_entity_poly.type
_entity_poly.pdbx_seq_one_letter_code
_entity_poly.pdbx_strand_id
1 'polypeptide(L)'
;MAASAATASSSPGLCPNYAVICSFLERYGALLDLPELTFPQLERYLRDTSSAEAVPKLLVDLHVKLLRKIGKSVSADRWEKYLLKVCQELNPTWAWELEQNGYKDLSTECKTGLLKYLCECQFDDNVKFKTAINEEDPDKMRLQPIGRDKDGQMYWFQLDQSDNVRLYIEEQDDLDGSSWKCIVK
;
A
#
# COMPACT_ATOMS: atom_id res chain seq x y z
N MET A 1 -28.34 -19.36 -23.79
CA MET A 1 -28.25 -19.10 -22.33
C MET A 1 -26.78 -18.78 -22.03
N ALA A 2 -26.37 -17.52 -22.21
CA ALA A 2 -25.01 -17.10 -21.90
C ALA A 2 -25.00 -16.60 -20.45
N ALA A 3 -24.19 -17.25 -19.60
CA ALA A 3 -23.99 -16.83 -18.23
C ALA A 3 -23.37 -15.43 -18.23
N SER A 4 -24.07 -14.49 -17.61
CA SER A 4 -23.56 -13.16 -17.33
C SER A 4 -22.37 -13.32 -16.40
N ALA A 5 -21.16 -13.15 -16.93
CA ALA A 5 -19.97 -12.96 -16.13
C ALA A 5 -20.19 -11.65 -15.38
N ALA A 6 -20.57 -11.74 -14.10
CA ALA A 6 -20.59 -10.61 -13.20
C ALA A 6 -19.17 -10.07 -13.18
N THR A 7 -18.93 -8.99 -13.92
CA THR A 7 -17.76 -8.16 -13.77
C THR A 7 -17.83 -7.63 -12.36
N ALA A 8 -17.15 -8.31 -11.43
CA ALA A 8 -16.89 -7.80 -10.10
C ALA A 8 -16.21 -6.44 -10.33
N SER A 9 -16.97 -5.37 -10.14
CA SER A 9 -16.51 -4.02 -10.31
C SER A 9 -15.34 -3.83 -9.36
N SER A 10 -14.14 -3.77 -9.89
CA SER A 10 -12.95 -3.34 -9.15
C SER A 10 -13.28 -1.96 -8.59
N SER A 11 -13.51 -1.86 -7.28
CA SER A 11 -13.69 -0.57 -6.62
C SER A 11 -12.48 0.31 -7.00
N PRO A 12 -12.68 1.44 -7.70
CA PRO A 12 -11.58 2.17 -8.36
C PRO A 12 -10.51 2.67 -7.40
N GLY A 13 -10.85 2.91 -6.13
CA GLY A 13 -10.03 3.73 -5.23
C GLY A 13 -8.81 3.09 -4.58
N LEU A 14 -8.33 1.90 -5.00
CA LEU A 14 -7.18 1.26 -4.36
C LEU A 14 -6.08 0.77 -5.30
N CYS A 15 -6.37 0.32 -6.52
CA CYS A 15 -5.31 -0.04 -7.48
C CYS A 15 -4.84 1.21 -8.23
N PRO A 16 -3.53 1.41 -8.48
CA PRO A 16 -2.39 0.49 -8.27
C PRO A 16 -1.69 0.57 -6.91
N ASN A 17 -1.84 1.69 -6.17
CA ASN A 17 -1.05 1.95 -4.94
C ASN A 17 -1.21 0.89 -3.85
N TYR A 18 -2.41 0.31 -3.70
CA TYR A 18 -2.68 -0.74 -2.74
C TYR A 18 -1.92 -2.03 -3.01
N ALA A 19 -1.77 -2.39 -4.30
CA ALA A 19 -1.00 -3.56 -4.70
C ALA A 19 0.47 -3.39 -4.29
N VAL A 20 1.05 -2.21 -4.53
CA VAL A 20 2.43 -1.87 -4.11
C VAL A 20 2.62 -2.03 -2.60
N ILE A 21 1.67 -1.55 -1.80
CA ILE A 21 1.72 -1.70 -0.34
C ILE A 21 1.65 -3.17 0.06
N CYS A 22 0.74 -3.95 -0.52
CA CYS A 22 0.61 -5.38 -0.21
C CYS A 22 1.91 -6.13 -0.50
N SER A 23 2.49 -5.93 -1.68
CA SER A 23 3.78 -6.50 -2.07
C SER A 23 4.90 -6.13 -1.11
N PHE A 24 4.93 -4.87 -0.67
CA PHE A 24 5.92 -4.40 0.27
C PHE A 24 5.78 -5.08 1.64
N LEU A 25 4.55 -5.15 2.17
CA LEU A 25 4.28 -5.77 3.47
C LEU A 25 4.55 -7.27 3.46
N GLU A 26 4.13 -7.98 2.42
CA GLU A 26 4.37 -9.40 2.23
C GLU A 26 5.87 -9.71 2.26
N ARG A 27 6.66 -8.92 1.53
CA ARG A 27 8.10 -9.19 1.37
C ARG A 27 8.96 -8.67 2.52
N TYR A 28 8.70 -7.45 2.98
CA TYR A 28 9.60 -6.73 3.88
C TYR A 28 9.01 -6.48 5.27
N GLY A 29 7.73 -6.80 5.49
CA GLY A 29 7.04 -6.61 6.76
C GLY A 29 7.77 -7.28 7.91
N ALA A 30 8.16 -8.55 7.76
CA ALA A 30 8.90 -9.28 8.79
C ALA A 30 10.29 -8.67 9.06
N LEU A 31 11.06 -8.34 8.02
CA LEU A 31 12.39 -7.72 8.15
C LEU A 31 12.33 -6.37 8.87
N LEU A 32 11.27 -5.62 8.63
CA LEU A 32 11.03 -4.33 9.26
C LEU A 32 10.28 -4.44 10.59
N ASP A 33 9.92 -5.64 11.05
CA ASP A 33 9.08 -5.85 12.22
C ASP A 33 7.79 -5.00 12.12
N LEU A 34 7.08 -5.03 11.00
CA LEU A 34 5.81 -4.31 10.83
C LEU A 34 4.64 -5.13 11.40
N PRO A 35 3.52 -4.50 11.80
CA PRO A 35 2.32 -5.23 12.21
C PRO A 35 1.78 -6.07 11.05
N GLU A 36 1.39 -7.30 11.35
CA GLU A 36 0.74 -8.17 10.37
C GLU A 36 -0.71 -7.74 10.15
N LEU A 37 -1.06 -7.51 8.89
CA LEU A 37 -2.40 -7.17 8.43
C LEU A 37 -2.72 -8.03 7.22
N THR A 38 -3.90 -8.65 7.19
CA THR A 38 -4.37 -9.32 5.97
C THR A 38 -4.76 -8.28 4.93
N PHE A 39 -4.74 -8.65 3.65
CA PHE A 39 -5.12 -7.73 2.59
C PHE A 39 -6.59 -7.25 2.74
N PRO A 40 -7.59 -8.08 3.09
CA PRO A 40 -8.93 -7.56 3.31
C PRO A 40 -9.01 -6.60 4.51
N GLN A 41 -8.25 -6.86 5.57
CA GLN A 41 -8.24 -6.03 6.77
C GLN A 41 -7.63 -4.65 6.50
N LEU A 42 -6.49 -4.58 5.81
CA LEU A 42 -5.86 -3.31 5.46
C LEU A 42 -6.74 -2.51 4.48
N GLU A 43 -7.34 -3.14 3.47
CA GLU A 43 -8.28 -2.49 2.54
C GLU A 43 -9.46 -1.87 3.30
N ARG A 44 -10.03 -2.59 4.27
CA ARG A 44 -11.09 -2.07 5.14
C ARG A 44 -10.62 -0.90 6.00
N TYR A 45 -9.44 -1.00 6.61
CA TYR A 45 -8.89 0.08 7.46
C TYR A 45 -8.53 1.35 6.68
N LEU A 46 -8.29 1.26 5.37
CA LEU A 46 -8.06 2.45 4.53
C LEU A 46 -9.38 3.08 4.03
N ARG A 47 -10.47 2.31 3.96
CA ARG A 47 -11.78 2.78 3.50
C ARG A 47 -12.68 3.31 4.61
N ASP A 48 -12.84 2.51 5.67
CA ASP A 48 -13.95 2.66 6.62
C ASP A 48 -13.53 3.34 7.93
N THR A 49 -12.73 4.40 7.86
CA THR A 49 -12.33 5.12 9.09
C THR A 49 -13.18 6.34 9.38
N SER A 50 -13.82 6.96 8.40
CA SER A 50 -14.65 8.16 8.63
C SER A 50 -15.86 7.88 9.52
N SER A 51 -16.45 6.68 9.39
CA SER A 51 -17.58 6.23 10.21
C SER A 51 -17.18 5.55 11.53
N ALA A 52 -15.90 5.19 11.71
CA ALA A 52 -15.40 4.57 12.93
C ALA A 52 -15.28 5.61 14.06
N GLU A 53 -15.28 5.21 15.33
CA GLU A 53 -15.03 6.17 16.43
C GLU A 53 -13.59 6.72 16.38
N ALA A 54 -12.63 5.86 16.07
CA ALA A 54 -11.21 6.18 15.97
C ALA A 54 -10.51 5.37 14.86
N VAL A 55 -9.32 5.81 14.46
CA VAL A 55 -8.47 5.06 13.52
C VAL A 55 -8.04 3.72 14.15
N PRO A 56 -8.17 2.58 13.44
CA PRO A 56 -7.76 1.29 13.96
C PRO A 56 -6.31 1.29 14.45
N LYS A 57 -6.08 0.79 15.66
CA LYS A 57 -4.76 0.83 16.31
C LYS A 57 -3.64 0.19 15.47
N LEU A 58 -3.91 -0.94 14.81
CA LEU A 58 -2.92 -1.60 13.94
C LEU A 58 -2.49 -0.71 12.76
N LEU A 59 -3.41 0.08 12.21
CA LEU A 59 -3.07 1.02 11.14
C LEU A 59 -2.20 2.18 11.68
N VAL A 60 -2.52 2.69 12.87
CA VAL A 60 -1.68 3.69 13.55
C VAL A 60 -0.28 3.13 13.82
N ASP A 61 -0.20 1.92 14.37
CA ASP A 61 1.06 1.24 14.69
C ASP A 61 1.90 1.02 13.42
N LEU A 62 1.29 0.70 12.28
CA LEU A 62 1.97 0.57 11.00
C LEU A 62 2.62 1.89 10.56
N HIS A 63 1.87 3.00 10.56
CA HIS A 63 2.42 4.32 10.22
C HIS A 63 3.54 4.74 11.17
N VAL A 64 3.34 4.55 12.47
CA VAL A 64 4.34 4.88 13.49
C VAL A 64 5.62 4.06 13.30
N LYS A 65 5.52 2.75 13.04
CA LYS A 65 6.70 1.91 12.79
C LYS A 65 7.43 2.36 11.53
N LEU A 66 6.75 2.58 10.40
CA LEU A 66 7.37 3.06 9.17
C LEU A 66 8.11 4.40 9.36
N LEU A 67 7.48 5.36 10.05
CA LEU A 67 8.10 6.66 10.35
C LEU A 67 9.34 6.53 11.26
N ARG A 68 9.28 5.65 12.27
CA ARG A 68 10.44 5.40 13.15
C ARG A 68 11.60 4.75 12.41
N LYS A 69 11.31 3.87 11.45
CA LYS A 69 12.32 3.18 10.65
C LYS A 69 13.14 4.13 9.76
N ILE A 70 12.56 5.27 9.37
CA ILE A 70 13.24 6.37 8.66
C ILE A 70 13.75 7.47 9.61
N GLY A 71 13.96 7.13 10.88
CA GLY A 71 14.61 8.02 11.87
C GLY A 71 13.73 9.09 12.50
N LYS A 72 12.41 9.10 12.26
CA LYS A 72 11.51 10.06 12.93
C LYS A 72 11.19 9.56 14.36
N SER A 73 11.38 10.42 15.35
CA SER A 73 10.97 10.13 16.73
C SER A 73 9.46 10.37 16.90
N VAL A 74 8.65 9.35 16.66
CA VAL A 74 7.18 9.45 16.64
C VAL A 74 6.57 8.73 17.84
N SER A 75 5.69 9.40 18.59
CA SER A 75 4.82 8.79 19.59
C SER A 75 3.44 8.50 18.97
N ALA A 76 2.72 7.52 19.52
CA ALA A 76 1.43 7.09 18.97
C ALA A 76 0.34 8.18 19.07
N ASP A 77 0.49 9.16 19.96
CA ASP A 77 -0.40 10.32 20.11
C ASP A 77 -0.07 11.48 19.17
N ARG A 78 1.09 11.48 18.51
CA ARG A 78 1.57 12.60 17.66
C ARG A 78 1.87 12.22 16.22
N TRP A 79 1.57 11.00 15.82
CA TRP A 79 1.88 10.46 14.50
C TRP A 79 1.30 11.29 13.35
N GLU A 80 0.07 11.81 13.48
CA GLU A 80 -0.54 12.67 12.44
C GLU A 80 0.26 13.96 12.19
N LYS A 81 0.92 14.52 13.21
CA LYS A 81 1.78 15.70 13.03
C LYS A 81 3.01 15.39 12.17
N TYR A 82 3.50 14.15 12.20
CA TYR A 82 4.59 13.73 11.33
C TYR A 82 4.09 13.42 9.92
N LEU A 83 2.90 12.83 9.79
CA LEU A 83 2.25 12.67 8.48
C LEU A 83 1.99 14.01 7.82
N LEU A 84 1.59 15.04 8.55
CA LEU A 84 1.39 16.38 8.01
C LEU A 84 2.67 16.93 7.37
N LYS A 85 3.83 16.74 8.00
CA LYS A 85 5.13 17.14 7.40
C LYS A 85 5.44 16.36 6.14
N VAL A 86 5.17 15.05 6.14
CA VAL A 86 5.30 14.21 4.94
C VAL A 86 4.38 14.69 3.83
N CYS A 87 3.11 14.98 4.12
CA CYS A 87 2.17 15.54 3.16
C CYS A 87 2.65 16.88 2.61
N GLN A 88 3.22 17.76 3.43
CA GLN A 88 3.72 19.07 2.98
C GLN A 88 4.83 18.93 1.93
N GLU A 89 5.63 17.87 2.01
CA GLU A 89 6.69 17.56 1.03
C GLU A 89 6.13 16.85 -0.21
N LEU A 90 5.12 15.98 -0.03
CA LEU A 90 4.59 15.11 -1.09
C LEU A 90 3.45 15.74 -1.91
N ASN A 91 2.43 16.26 -1.23
CA ASN A 91 1.20 16.78 -1.83
C ASN A 91 0.54 17.82 -0.90
N PRO A 92 0.65 19.13 -1.22
CA PRO A 92 0.06 20.20 -0.40
C PRO A 92 -1.45 20.08 -0.18
N THR A 93 -2.18 19.47 -1.13
CA THR A 93 -3.62 19.21 -1.00
C THR A 93 -3.89 18.22 0.12
N TRP A 94 -3.14 17.12 0.18
CA TRP A 94 -3.26 16.12 1.25
C TRP A 94 -2.87 16.71 2.60
N ALA A 95 -1.88 17.60 2.63
CA ALA A 95 -1.47 18.29 3.85
C ALA A 95 -2.61 19.14 4.41
N TRP A 96 -3.26 19.91 3.54
CA TRP A 96 -4.42 20.71 3.91
C TRP A 96 -5.58 19.84 4.40
N GLU A 97 -5.93 18.76 3.69
CA GLU A 97 -7.00 17.85 4.11
C GLU A 97 -6.72 17.21 5.48
N LEU A 98 -5.47 16.80 5.73
CA LEU A 98 -5.07 16.20 6.99
C LEU A 98 -5.13 17.23 8.13
N GLU A 99 -4.74 18.48 7.88
CA GLU A 99 -4.80 19.55 8.88
C GLU A 99 -6.24 19.93 9.23
N GLN A 100 -7.16 19.93 8.26
CA GLN A 100 -8.55 20.29 8.50
C GLN A 100 -9.38 19.16 9.11
N ASN A 101 -9.22 17.94 8.62
CA ASN A 101 -10.13 16.84 8.93
C ASN A 101 -9.50 15.75 9.81
N GLY A 102 -8.18 15.74 9.95
CA GLY A 102 -7.45 14.65 10.61
C GLY A 102 -7.37 13.39 9.73
N TYR A 103 -6.50 12.45 10.12
CA TYR A 103 -6.23 11.25 9.29
C TYR A 103 -7.49 10.43 9.05
N LYS A 104 -8.34 10.29 10.07
CA LYS A 104 -9.57 9.52 10.05
C LYS A 104 -10.46 9.83 8.84
N ASP A 105 -10.58 11.11 8.51
CA ASP A 105 -11.51 11.61 7.50
C ASP A 105 -10.85 11.88 6.14
N LEU A 106 -9.56 11.55 5.98
CA LEU A 106 -8.91 11.56 4.67
C LEU A 106 -9.57 10.58 3.69
N SER A 107 -9.51 10.91 2.39
CA SER A 107 -9.95 9.98 1.35
C SER A 107 -9.11 8.68 1.37
N THR A 108 -9.68 7.59 0.86
CA THR A 108 -8.96 6.32 0.71
C THR A 108 -7.73 6.48 -0.18
N GLU A 109 -7.81 7.32 -1.20
CA GLU A 109 -6.69 7.63 -2.10
C GLU A 109 -5.55 8.30 -1.32
N CYS A 110 -5.84 9.34 -0.52
CA CYS A 110 -4.84 10.03 0.31
C CYS A 110 -4.17 9.06 1.30
N LYS A 111 -4.96 8.24 2.03
CA LYS A 111 -4.42 7.28 3.00
C LYS A 111 -3.51 6.24 2.34
N THR A 112 -3.95 5.71 1.19
CA THR A 112 -3.19 4.71 0.44
C THR A 112 -1.92 5.32 -0.15
N GLY A 113 -2.01 6.53 -0.73
CA GLY A 113 -0.86 7.24 -1.26
C GLY A 113 0.19 7.54 -0.20
N LEU A 114 -0.23 8.00 0.99
CA LEU A 114 0.67 8.24 2.12
C LEU A 114 1.34 6.97 2.60
N LEU A 115 0.58 5.87 2.74
CA LEU A 115 1.14 4.60 3.19
C LEU A 115 2.14 4.05 2.17
N LYS A 116 1.83 4.10 0.86
CA LYS A 116 2.76 3.73 -0.21
C LYS A 116 4.04 4.56 -0.11
N TYR A 117 3.93 5.87 0.00
CA TYR A 117 5.10 6.74 0.10
C TYR A 117 5.98 6.39 1.31
N LEU A 118 5.40 6.11 2.47
CA LEU A 118 6.16 5.67 3.65
C LEU A 118 6.88 4.33 3.45
N CYS A 119 6.31 3.42 2.66
CA CYS A 119 6.97 2.18 2.24
C CYS A 119 8.15 2.48 1.31
N GLU A 120 7.99 3.39 0.35
CA GLU A 120 9.04 3.80 -0.59
C GLU A 120 10.22 4.47 0.14
N CYS A 121 9.95 5.36 1.10
CA CYS A 121 10.97 5.97 1.95
C CYS A 121 11.85 4.95 2.68
N GLN A 122 11.40 3.71 2.88
CA GLN A 122 12.26 2.70 3.51
C GLN A 122 13.49 2.40 2.64
N PHE A 123 13.37 2.45 1.31
CA PHE A 123 14.51 2.18 0.42
C PHE A 123 15.53 3.34 0.37
N ASP A 124 15.09 4.55 0.68
CA ASP A 124 15.92 5.75 0.61
C ASP A 124 16.49 6.18 1.96
N ASP A 125 15.63 6.26 2.98
CA ASP A 125 15.93 6.91 4.26
C ASP A 125 16.24 5.92 5.40
N ASN A 126 15.79 4.67 5.31
CA ASN A 126 16.10 3.65 6.31
C ASN A 126 17.43 2.97 5.98
N VAL A 127 18.53 3.59 6.43
CA VAL A 127 19.91 3.15 6.15
C VAL A 127 20.13 1.65 6.45
N LYS A 128 19.60 1.14 7.58
CA LYS A 128 19.79 -0.27 7.95
C LYS A 128 19.10 -1.21 6.97
N PHE A 129 17.87 -0.89 6.58
CA PHE A 129 17.13 -1.67 5.59
C PHE A 129 17.82 -1.59 4.23
N LYS A 130 18.19 -0.40 3.78
CA LYS A 130 18.92 -0.19 2.53
C LYS A 130 20.21 -1.00 2.44
N THR A 131 21.00 -1.04 3.51
CA THR A 131 22.21 -1.88 3.56
C THR A 131 21.88 -3.36 3.37
N ALA A 132 20.86 -3.87 4.06
CA ALA A 132 20.45 -5.27 3.93
C ALA A 132 19.92 -5.61 2.52
N ILE A 133 19.13 -4.71 1.93
CA ILE A 133 18.56 -4.92 0.59
C ILE A 133 19.62 -4.84 -0.51
N ASN A 134 20.64 -3.99 -0.36
CA ASN A 134 21.72 -3.89 -1.35
C ASN A 134 22.60 -5.14 -1.44
N GLU A 135 22.52 -6.05 -0.46
CA GLU A 135 23.18 -7.36 -0.50
C GLU A 135 22.36 -8.42 -1.25
N GLU A 136 21.08 -8.13 -1.54
CA GLU A 136 20.20 -9.03 -2.26
C GLU A 136 20.39 -8.93 -3.78
N ASP A 137 20.17 -10.06 -4.46
CA ASP A 137 20.15 -10.11 -5.92
C ASP A 137 18.99 -9.25 -6.47
N PRO A 138 19.25 -8.28 -7.37
CA PRO A 138 18.21 -7.42 -7.92
C PRO A 138 17.07 -8.17 -8.62
N ASP A 139 17.34 -9.33 -9.22
CA ASP A 139 16.32 -10.13 -9.90
C ASP A 139 15.42 -10.85 -8.89
N LYS A 140 15.96 -11.18 -7.71
CA LYS A 140 15.15 -11.69 -6.60
C LYS A 140 14.27 -10.59 -6.03
N MET A 141 14.74 -9.33 -5.99
CA MET A 141 13.99 -8.18 -5.47
C MET A 141 12.74 -7.81 -6.28
N ARG A 142 12.77 -8.08 -7.59
CA ARG A 142 11.67 -7.75 -8.50
C ARG A 142 10.59 -8.81 -8.42
N LEU A 143 9.35 -8.37 -8.19
CA LEU A 143 8.20 -9.24 -8.44
C LEU A 143 8.17 -9.60 -9.92
N GLN A 144 7.94 -10.88 -10.18
CA GLN A 144 7.74 -11.38 -11.53
C GLN A 144 6.25 -11.67 -11.74
N PRO A 145 5.73 -11.38 -12.93
CA PRO A 145 4.39 -11.79 -13.33
C PRO A 145 4.32 -13.32 -13.32
N ILE A 146 3.18 -13.88 -12.92
CA ILE A 146 2.97 -15.34 -12.93
C ILE A 146 2.77 -15.89 -14.34
N GLY A 147 2.49 -15.02 -15.30
CA GLY A 147 2.32 -15.40 -16.69
C GLY A 147 1.75 -14.28 -17.54
N ARG A 148 1.61 -14.62 -18.82
CA ARG A 148 1.04 -13.76 -19.86
C ARG A 148 0.02 -14.55 -20.66
N ASP A 149 -1.10 -13.94 -21.00
CA ASP A 149 -2.07 -14.58 -21.89
C ASP A 149 -1.78 -14.33 -23.38
N LYS A 150 -2.64 -14.90 -24.24
CA LYS A 150 -2.52 -14.80 -25.70
C LYS A 150 -2.71 -13.36 -26.24
N ASP A 151 -3.41 -12.52 -25.49
CA ASP A 151 -3.72 -11.14 -25.85
C ASP A 151 -2.66 -10.19 -25.29
N GLY A 152 -1.70 -10.75 -24.56
CA GLY A 152 -0.53 -10.07 -24.07
C GLY A 152 -0.66 -9.50 -22.67
N GLN A 153 -1.79 -9.74 -21.98
CA GLN A 153 -2.01 -9.25 -20.63
C GLN A 153 -1.14 -10.00 -19.64
N MET A 154 -0.51 -9.24 -18.73
CA MET A 154 0.37 -9.77 -17.69
C MET A 154 -0.43 -10.01 -16.42
N TYR A 155 -0.19 -11.14 -15.77
CA TYR A 155 -0.90 -11.54 -14.56
C TYR A 155 0.02 -11.47 -13.36
N TRP A 156 -0.44 -10.83 -12.29
CA TRP A 156 0.31 -10.59 -11.08
C TRP A 156 -0.42 -11.17 -9.88
N PHE A 157 0.27 -11.95 -9.07
CA PHE A 157 -0.30 -12.69 -7.95
C PHE A 157 0.25 -12.19 -6.62
N GLN A 158 -0.62 -12.06 -5.63
CA GLN A 158 -0.26 -11.80 -4.24
C GLN A 158 -0.99 -12.79 -3.34
N LEU A 159 -0.30 -13.27 -2.31
CA LEU A 159 -0.86 -14.17 -1.30
C LEU A 159 -0.45 -13.65 0.08
N ASP A 160 -1.44 -13.34 0.91
CA ASP A 160 -1.14 -12.95 2.29
C ASP A 160 -1.00 -14.17 3.22
N GLN A 161 -0.59 -13.92 4.46
CA GLN A 161 -0.36 -14.92 5.50
C GLN A 161 -1.61 -15.68 5.95
N SER A 162 -2.79 -15.32 5.47
CA SER A 162 -4.07 -15.98 5.75
C SER A 162 -4.72 -16.55 4.47
N ASP A 163 -3.90 -16.83 3.46
CA ASP A 163 -4.29 -17.38 2.17
C ASP A 163 -5.30 -16.52 1.38
N ASN A 164 -5.36 -15.19 1.66
CA ASN A 164 -6.16 -14.30 0.83
C ASN A 164 -5.40 -14.01 -0.47
N VAL A 165 -6.05 -14.29 -1.59
CA VAL A 165 -5.48 -14.16 -2.92
C VAL A 165 -5.87 -12.84 -3.55
N ARG A 166 -4.91 -12.19 -4.22
CA ARG A 166 -5.22 -11.15 -5.20
C ARG A 166 -4.56 -11.45 -6.53
N LEU A 167 -5.34 -11.24 -7.59
CA LEU A 167 -4.88 -11.34 -8.97
C LEU A 167 -5.08 -9.99 -9.64
N TYR A 168 -4.03 -9.48 -10.27
CA TYR A 168 -4.06 -8.25 -11.05
C TYR A 168 -3.69 -8.53 -12.48
N ILE A 169 -4.25 -7.74 -13.38
CA ILE A 169 -3.86 -7.69 -14.78
C ILE A 169 -3.22 -6.34 -15.08
N GLU A 170 -2.27 -6.36 -16.00
CA GLU A 170 -1.60 -5.19 -16.57
C GLU A 170 -1.59 -5.34 -18.10
N GLU A 171 -1.91 -4.25 -18.80
CA GLU A 171 -1.90 -4.20 -20.26
C GLU A 171 -0.46 -4.13 -20.80
N GLN A 172 -0.23 -4.69 -21.99
CA GLN A 172 1.10 -4.82 -22.57
C GLN A 172 1.81 -3.47 -22.79
N ASP A 173 1.03 -2.43 -23.13
CA ASP A 173 1.55 -1.11 -23.50
C ASP A 173 1.42 -0.10 -22.34
N ASP A 174 1.28 -0.57 -21.10
CA ASP A 174 1.14 0.25 -19.91
C ASP A 174 2.48 0.91 -19.51
N LEU A 175 2.76 2.06 -20.11
CA LEU A 175 3.99 2.81 -19.87
C LEU A 175 3.98 3.59 -18.55
N ASP A 176 2.80 3.87 -17.99
CA ASP A 176 2.63 4.70 -16.79
C ASP A 176 2.12 3.93 -15.56
N GLY A 177 1.88 2.62 -15.71
CA GLY A 177 1.41 1.74 -14.64
C GLY A 177 -0.06 1.95 -14.27
N SER A 178 -0.83 2.63 -15.12
CA SER A 178 -2.22 3.01 -14.84
C SER A 178 -3.24 1.94 -15.22
N SER A 179 -2.85 0.96 -16.03
CA SER A 179 -3.75 -0.10 -16.53
C SER A 179 -4.05 -1.18 -15.48
N TRP A 180 -3.30 -1.19 -14.38
CA TRP A 180 -3.37 -2.22 -13.34
C TRP A 180 -4.77 -2.38 -12.76
N LYS A 181 -5.34 -3.57 -12.93
CA LYS A 181 -6.68 -3.89 -12.43
C LYS A 181 -6.70 -5.16 -11.61
N CYS A 182 -7.22 -5.06 -10.39
CA CYS A 182 -7.50 -6.23 -9.56
C CYS A 182 -8.76 -6.96 -10.08
N ILE A 183 -8.60 -8.23 -10.43
CA ILE A 183 -9.66 -9.09 -10.99
C ILE A 183 -10.13 -10.20 -10.04
N VAL A 184 -9.37 -10.49 -8.98
CA VAL A 184 -9.74 -11.44 -7.91
C VAL A 184 -9.34 -10.85 -6.56
N LYS A 185 -10.21 -11.02 -5.55
CA LYS A 185 -10.01 -10.63 -4.14
C LYS A 185 -10.61 -11.67 -3.21
#